data_AF-A0AAE0Q2N6-F1
#
_entry.id   AF-A0AAE0Q2N6-F1
#
_cell.length_a   1.000
_cell.length_b   1.000
_cell.length_c   1.000
_cell.angle_alpha   90.00
_cell.angle_beta   90.00
_cell.angle_gamma   90.00
#
_symmetry.space_group_name_H-M   'P 1'
#
loop_
_entity.id
_entity.type
_entity.pdbx_description
1 polymer ?
#
loop_
_entity_poly.entity_id
_entity_poly.type
_entity_poly.pdbx_seq_one_letter_code
_entity_poly.pdbx_strand_id
1 'polypeptide(L)'
;GNVVGHENIVSASRMNSAIVVFLNDVEKVRKLTQNGIVGNNEMILVSPLSSPAKKVMLCNVPPFISDEAIGKELSRYGRMVSPIKKIPLG
;
A
#
# COMPACT_ATOMS: atom_id res chain seq x y z
N GLY A 1 19.00 0.16 -13.30
CA GLY A 1 17.80 0.27 -12.46
C GLY A 1 16.92 1.34 -13.05
N ASN A 2 15.74 0.98 -13.57
CA ASN A 2 14.92 1.86 -14.41
C ASN A 2 13.44 1.73 -14.02
N VAL A 3 13.15 1.81 -12.72
CA VAL A 3 11.82 1.41 -12.20
C VAL A 3 10.79 2.55 -12.35
N VAL A 4 11.23 3.80 -12.15
CA VAL A 4 10.50 5.05 -12.41
C VAL A 4 11.54 6.13 -12.74
N GLY A 5 11.51 6.68 -13.95
CA GLY A 5 12.44 7.75 -14.36
C GLY A 5 12.08 9.11 -13.74
N HIS A 6 13.06 10.02 -13.68
CA HIS A 6 12.91 11.34 -13.05
C HIS A 6 11.83 12.20 -13.71
N GLU A 7 11.49 11.93 -14.97
CA GLU A 7 10.43 12.59 -15.74
C GLU A 7 9.02 12.42 -15.13
N ASN A 8 8.86 11.46 -14.21
CA ASN A 8 7.59 11.22 -13.54
C ASN A 8 7.42 12.01 -12.24
N ILE A 9 8.44 12.76 -11.83
CA ILE A 9 8.40 13.60 -10.63
C ILE A 9 7.69 14.91 -10.99
N VAL A 10 6.59 15.19 -10.29
CA VAL A 10 5.83 16.44 -10.44
C VAL A 10 6.43 17.53 -9.56
N SER A 11 6.77 17.19 -8.33
CA SER A 11 7.35 18.11 -7.36
C SER A 11 8.05 17.34 -6.24
N ALA A 12 8.90 18.05 -5.49
CA ALA A 12 9.50 17.54 -4.27
C ALA A 12 9.51 18.63 -3.21
N SER A 13 9.36 18.23 -1.95
CA SER A 13 9.38 19.14 -0.81
C SER A 13 10.07 18.49 0.38
N ARG A 14 10.71 19.30 1.23
CA ARG A 14 11.29 18.85 2.49
C ARG A 14 10.26 19.01 3.61
N MET A 15 9.88 17.91 4.24
CA MET A 15 8.89 17.88 5.34
C MET A 15 9.47 17.11 6.52
N ASN A 16 9.51 17.69 7.72
CA ASN A 16 9.92 17.04 8.96
C ASN A 16 11.23 16.23 8.85
N SER A 17 12.27 16.84 8.27
CA SER A 17 13.58 16.19 8.02
C SER A 17 13.57 15.04 7.00
N ALA A 18 12.45 14.77 6.34
CA ALA A 18 12.35 13.86 5.20
C ALA A 18 12.17 14.62 3.88
N ILE A 19 12.49 13.97 2.77
CA ILE A 19 12.19 14.45 1.41
C ILE A 19 10.94 13.72 0.93
N VAL A 20 9.92 14.48 0.57
CA VAL A 20 8.68 13.98 -0.01
C VAL A 20 8.71 14.28 -1.50
N VAL A 21 8.49 13.24 -2.31
CA VAL A 21 8.46 13.35 -3.77
C VAL A 21 7.07 13.00 -4.27
N PHE A 22 6.48 13.88 -5.06
CA PHE A 22 5.19 13.68 -5.69
C PHE A 22 5.40 13.20 -7.12
N LEU A 23 4.73 12.10 -7.47
CA LEU A 23 4.79 11.48 -8.79
C LEU A 23 3.50 11.74 -9.56
N ASN A 24 3.58 11.66 -10.89
CA ASN A 24 2.44 11.88 -11.78
C ASN A 24 1.35 10.79 -11.71
N ASP A 25 1.62 9.65 -11.07
CA ASP A 25 0.78 8.46 -11.14
C ASP A 25 0.89 7.61 -9.86
N VAL A 26 -0.26 7.17 -9.35
CA VAL A 26 -0.39 6.37 -8.13
C VAL A 26 0.21 4.98 -8.28
N GLU A 27 0.14 4.35 -9.45
CA GLU A 27 0.78 3.04 -9.67
C GLU A 27 2.30 3.14 -9.62
N LYS A 28 2.87 4.27 -10.07
CA LYS A 28 4.31 4.53 -9.95
C LYS A 28 4.72 4.75 -8.50
N VAL A 29 3.90 5.46 -7.71
CA VAL A 29 4.09 5.56 -6.25
C VAL A 29 4.11 4.17 -5.62
N ARG A 30 3.11 3.33 -5.93
CA ARG A 30 3.01 1.96 -5.38
C ARG A 30 4.22 1.11 -5.73
N LYS A 31 4.66 1.16 -6.98
CA LYS A 31 5.85 0.44 -7.45
C LYS A 31 7.12 0.92 -6.75
N LEU A 32 7.25 2.23 -6.53
CA LEU A 32 8.37 2.81 -5.78
C LEU A 32 8.35 2.40 -4.31
N THR A 33 7.21 2.47 -3.64
CA THR A 33 7.06 2.02 -2.25
C THR A 33 7.42 0.53 -2.07
N GLN A 34 7.09 -0.32 -3.04
CA GLN A 34 7.39 -1.75 -2.98
C GLN A 34 8.86 -2.07 -3.28
N ASN A 35 9.48 -1.38 -4.23
CA ASN A 35 10.82 -1.72 -4.74
C ASN A 35 11.94 -0.84 -4.19
N GLY A 36 11.62 0.29 -3.55
CA GLY A 36 12.59 1.29 -3.13
C GLY A 36 13.17 2.12 -4.28
N ILE A 37 14.12 2.99 -3.93
CA ILE A 37 14.98 3.71 -4.89
C ILE A 37 16.42 3.23 -4.71
N VAL A 38 17.19 3.25 -5.79
CA VAL A 38 18.64 3.00 -5.73
C VAL A 38 19.35 4.34 -5.88
N GLY A 39 20.12 4.73 -4.87
CA GLY A 39 20.95 5.93 -4.88
C GLY A 39 22.30 5.62 -4.27
N ASN A 40 23.40 6.10 -4.87
CA ASN A 40 24.77 5.88 -4.39
C ASN A 40 25.09 4.40 -4.09
N ASN A 41 24.65 3.47 -4.96
CA ASN A 41 24.78 2.01 -4.79
C ASN A 41 24.04 1.43 -3.55
N GLU A 42 23.24 2.21 -2.85
CA GLU A 42 22.41 1.76 -1.73
C GLU A 42 20.92 1.75 -2.12
N MET A 43 20.20 0.77 -1.56
CA MET A 43 18.74 0.71 -1.68
C MET A 43 18.12 1.50 -0.53
N ILE A 44 17.46 2.60 -0.87
CA ILE A 44 16.74 3.43 0.08
C ILE A 44 15.27 3.05 0.01
N LEU A 45 14.72 2.59 1.13
CA LEU A 45 13.30 2.27 1.25
C LEU A 45 12.49 3.57 1.30
N VAL A 46 11.45 3.66 0.46
CA VAL A 46 10.52 4.79 0.42
C VAL A 46 9.19 4.42 1.05
N SER A 47 8.71 5.25 1.95
CA SER A 47 7.39 5.11 2.59
C SER A 47 6.38 6.07 1.98
N PRO A 48 5.10 5.66 1.82
CA PRO A 48 4.06 6.54 1.34
C PRO A 48 3.68 7.56 2.43
N LEU A 49 3.41 8.80 2.03
CA LEU A 49 3.02 9.87 2.97
C LEU A 49 1.66 9.60 3.63
N SER A 50 0.77 8.92 2.91
CA SER A 50 -0.52 8.45 3.42
C SER A 50 -0.71 7.01 2.95
N SER A 51 -1.08 6.13 3.87
CA SER A 51 -1.49 4.75 3.55
C SER A 51 -3.02 4.73 3.48
N PRO A 52 -3.64 4.89 2.29
CA PRO A 52 -5.09 4.85 2.20
C PRO A 52 -5.59 3.48 2.66
N ALA A 53 -6.40 3.46 3.72
CA ALA A 53 -7.05 2.25 4.18
C ALA A 53 -8.13 1.85 3.17
N LYS A 54 -7.99 0.66 2.58
CA LYS A 54 -8.99 0.13 1.64
C LYS A 54 -10.00 -0.73 2.40
N LYS A 55 -11.28 -0.34 2.36
CA LYS A 55 -12.37 -1.19 2.85
C LYS A 55 -12.67 -2.28 1.83
N VAL A 56 -12.65 -3.53 2.26
CA VAL A 56 -13.00 -4.70 1.44
C VAL A 56 -14.32 -5.26 1.97
N MET A 57 -15.28 -5.55 1.07
CA MET A 57 -16.49 -6.29 1.41
C MET A 57 -16.43 -7.66 0.74
N LEU A 58 -16.69 -8.70 1.50
CA LEU A 58 -16.77 -10.08 1.02
C LEU A 58 -18.24 -10.50 1.01
N CYS A 59 -18.72 -10.97 -0.13
CA CYS A 59 -20.08 -11.46 -0.32
C CYS A 59 -20.04 -12.96 -0.62
N ASN A 60 -21.14 -13.65 -0.34
CA ASN A 60 -21.28 -15.10 -0.57
C ASN A 60 -20.21 -15.94 0.15
N VAL A 61 -19.83 -15.53 1.37
CA VAL A 61 -18.90 -16.29 2.21
C VAL A 61 -19.69 -17.41 2.89
N PRO A 62 -19.35 -18.70 2.65
CA PRO A 62 -20.03 -19.79 3.32
C PRO A 62 -19.84 -19.75 4.84
N PRO A 63 -20.84 -20.15 5.63
CA PRO A 63 -20.84 -20.00 7.09
C PRO A 63 -19.77 -20.85 7.81
N PHE A 64 -19.14 -21.80 7.12
CA PHE A 64 -18.08 -22.66 7.66
C PHE A 64 -16.67 -22.06 7.56
N ILE A 65 -16.49 -20.92 6.87
CA ILE A 65 -15.17 -20.26 6.79
C ILE A 65 -14.98 -19.38 8.02
N SER A 66 -13.88 -19.58 8.75
CA SER A 66 -13.56 -18.76 9.92
C SER A 66 -12.99 -17.39 9.55
N ASP A 67 -13.20 -16.42 10.44
CA ASP A 67 -12.65 -15.07 10.27
C ASP A 67 -11.11 -15.08 10.25
N GLU A 68 -10.46 -16.04 10.95
CA GLU A 68 -9.01 -16.18 10.89
C GLU A 68 -8.53 -16.63 9.51
N ALA A 69 -9.25 -17.56 8.87
CA ALA A 69 -8.91 -18.03 7.52
C ALA A 69 -9.00 -16.88 6.51
N ILE A 70 -10.05 -16.07 6.61
CA ILE A 70 -10.25 -14.87 5.79
C ILE A 70 -9.15 -13.85 6.06
N GLY A 71 -8.87 -13.56 7.34
CA GLY A 71 -7.85 -12.60 7.74
C GLY A 71 -6.45 -13.01 7.25
N LYS A 72 -6.13 -14.31 7.30
CA LYS A 72 -4.86 -14.86 6.79
C LYS A 72 -4.71 -14.66 5.28
N GLU A 73 -5.77 -14.89 4.50
CA GLU A 73 -5.73 -14.68 3.06
C GLU A 73 -5.65 -13.19 2.70
N LEU A 74 -6.44 -12.34 3.36
CA LEU A 74 -6.40 -10.89 3.15
C LEU A 74 -5.06 -10.26 3.52
N SER A 75 -4.36 -10.82 4.51
CA SER A 75 -3.03 -10.35 4.94
C SER A 75 -1.97 -10.44 3.84
N ARG A 76 -2.19 -11.26 2.81
CA ARG A 76 -1.32 -11.34 1.63
C ARG A 76 -1.41 -10.10 0.74
N TYR A 77 -2.54 -9.40 0.78
CA TYR A 77 -2.81 -8.22 -0.05
C TYR A 77 -2.50 -6.90 0.68
N GLY A 78 -2.33 -6.95 2.00
CA GLY A 78 -1.99 -5.79 2.81
C GLY A 78 -2.18 -6.05 4.29
N ARG A 79 -1.80 -5.07 5.12
CA ARG A 79 -2.00 -5.14 6.57
C ARG A 79 -3.47 -4.92 6.91
N MET A 80 -4.09 -5.82 7.65
CA MET A 80 -5.39 -5.56 8.25
C MET A 80 -5.28 -4.50 9.34
N VAL A 81 -6.04 -3.43 9.20
CA VAL A 81 -6.08 -2.29 10.13
C VAL A 81 -7.36 -2.23 10.97
N SER A 82 -8.30 -3.15 10.72
CA SER A 82 -9.58 -3.24 11.42
C SER A 82 -10.05 -4.69 11.54
N PRO A 83 -10.85 -5.03 12.56
CA PRO A 83 -11.49 -6.35 12.65
C PRO A 83 -12.52 -6.57 11.54
N ILE A 84 -12.84 -7.84 11.25
CA ILE A 84 -13.90 -8.22 10.30
C ILE A 84 -15.27 -7.98 10.94
N LYS A 85 -16.12 -7.20 10.28
CA LYS A 85 -17.50 -6.93 10.72
C LYS A 85 -18.47 -7.80 9.91
N LYS A 86 -19.16 -8.73 10.57
CA LYS A 86 -20.24 -9.52 9.97
C LYS A 86 -21.51 -8.68 9.83
N ILE A 87 -22.20 -8.83 8.71
CA ILE A 87 -23.50 -8.21 8.45
C ILE A 87 -24.52 -9.35 8.47
N PRO A 88 -25.36 -9.47 9.52
CA PRO A 88 -26.39 -10.49 9.54
C PRO A 88 -27.42 -10.18 8.44
N LEU A 89 -27.78 -11.21 7.68
CA LEU A 89 -29.02 -11.20 6.91
C LEU A 89 -30.08 -11.62 7.94
N GLY A 90 -31.07 -10.75 8.17
CA GLY A 90 -31.99 -10.80 9.32
C GLY A 90 -32.74 -12.11 9.54
#